data_AF-A0A5R9PD23-F1
#
_entry.id   AF-A0A5R9PD23-F1
#
_cell.length_a   1.000
_cell.length_b   1.000
_cell.length_c   1.000
_cell.angle_alpha   90.00
_cell.angle_beta   90.00
_cell.angle_gamma   90.00
#
_symmetry.space_group_name_H-M   'P 1'
#
loop_
_entity.id
_entity.type
_entity.pdbx_description
1 polymer ?
#
loop_
_entity_poly.entity_id
_entity_poly.type
_entity_poly.pdbx_seq_one_letter_code
_entity_poly.pdbx_strand_id
1 'polypeptide(L)'
;FAGQAFQVGANAGQLITVDNIASAQTSALGATNFATDVAGAVVVAGTVSGLTINGKTIGDVTVTADAAGAAKLAATINEKMGETGVFAEANGSNGVTLKSLKAGVDTVVGGTVANSGLTGATTAATTASQVDDVDISTFAGAQKAIGIMDSALTAVNGSRAELGAIQNRFSSVISNLNTTSEN
;
A
#
# COMPACT_ATOMS: atom_id res chain seq x y z
N PHE A 1 5.15 -7.15 -21.06
CA PHE A 1 5.33 -7.67 -22.44
C PHE A 1 6.80 -7.48 -22.78
N ALA A 2 7.53 -8.47 -23.33
CA ALA A 2 8.89 -8.20 -23.80
C ALA A 2 8.82 -7.27 -25.03
N GLY A 3 9.66 -6.23 -25.05
CA GLY A 3 9.55 -5.19 -26.05
C GLY A 3 9.67 -5.70 -27.49
N GLN A 4 8.83 -5.17 -28.40
CA GLN A 4 8.82 -5.53 -29.81
C GLN A 4 9.05 -4.31 -30.68
N ALA A 5 9.79 -4.51 -31.78
CA ALA A 5 10.05 -3.47 -32.75
C ALA A 5 9.21 -3.72 -34.01
N PHE A 6 8.42 -2.73 -34.41
CA PHE A 6 7.57 -2.78 -35.59
C PHE A 6 8.26 -2.05 -36.73
N GLN A 7 8.55 -2.75 -37.82
CA GLN A 7 9.00 -2.15 -39.06
C GLN A 7 7.81 -1.41 -39.71
N VAL A 8 7.95 -0.09 -39.88
CA VAL A 8 6.84 0.79 -40.28
C VAL A 8 7.06 1.49 -41.63
N GLY A 9 8.16 1.21 -42.32
CA GLY A 9 8.41 1.71 -43.67
C GLY A 9 9.18 0.74 -44.55
N ALA A 10 9.36 1.09 -45.82
CA ALA A 10 9.96 0.21 -46.83
C ALA A 10 11.48 0.02 -46.66
N ASN A 11 12.16 0.91 -45.94
CA ASN A 11 13.62 0.89 -45.74
C ASN A 11 14.00 0.26 -44.38
N ALA A 12 15.02 -0.59 -44.37
CA ALA A 12 15.56 -1.18 -43.16
C ALA A 12 16.00 -0.09 -42.15
N GLY A 13 15.57 -0.19 -40.89
CA GLY A 13 15.90 0.77 -39.83
C GLY A 13 14.79 1.76 -39.48
N GLN A 14 13.69 1.80 -40.23
CA GLN A 14 12.46 2.53 -39.87
C GLN A 14 11.59 1.70 -38.91
N LEU A 15 11.99 1.64 -37.64
CA LEU A 15 11.28 0.89 -36.60
C LEU A 15 10.62 1.80 -35.56
N ILE A 16 9.45 1.39 -35.09
CA ILE A 16 8.86 1.84 -33.83
C ILE A 16 9.09 0.74 -32.80
N THR A 17 9.93 1.03 -31.80
CA THR A 17 10.13 0.14 -30.65
C THR A 17 9.06 0.40 -29.61
N VAL A 18 8.47 -0.69 -29.10
CA VAL A 18 7.61 -0.71 -27.92
C VAL A 18 8.41 -1.44 -26.85
N ASP A 19 9.05 -0.72 -25.95
CA ASP A 19 10.05 -1.30 -25.03
C ASP A 19 9.42 -2.18 -23.93
N ASN A 20 8.24 -1.81 -23.42
CA ASN A 20 7.42 -2.62 -22.55
C ASN A 20 5.98 -2.08 -22.58
N ILE A 21 4.99 -2.97 -22.39
CA ILE A 21 3.63 -2.57 -22.00
C ILE A 21 3.47 -3.05 -20.57
N ALA A 22 3.25 -2.12 -19.64
CA ALA A 22 3.01 -2.44 -18.25
C ALA A 22 1.87 -3.46 -18.12
N SER A 23 2.07 -4.48 -17.27
CA SER A 23 1.14 -5.59 -17.09
C SER A 23 -0.18 -5.08 -16.53
N ALA A 24 -1.29 -5.38 -17.20
CA ALA A 24 -2.64 -5.07 -16.73
C ALA A 24 -3.27 -6.21 -15.91
N GLN A 25 -2.50 -7.24 -15.56
CA GLN A 25 -2.99 -8.34 -14.73
C GLN A 25 -3.21 -7.87 -13.29
N THR A 26 -4.31 -8.30 -12.66
CA THR A 26 -4.62 -7.96 -11.25
C THR A 26 -3.53 -8.41 -10.28
N SER A 27 -2.79 -9.45 -10.65
CA SER A 27 -1.62 -9.97 -9.92
C SER A 27 -0.33 -9.15 -10.09
N ALA A 28 -0.37 -8.06 -10.85
CA ALA A 28 0.78 -7.16 -11.08
C ALA A 28 0.40 -5.67 -10.91
N LEU A 29 -0.89 -5.35 -10.80
CA LEU A 29 -1.39 -4.00 -10.60
C LEU A 29 -1.54 -3.69 -9.11
N GLY A 30 -1.22 -2.45 -8.74
CA GLY A 30 -1.42 -1.95 -7.38
C GLY A 30 -0.46 -2.52 -6.35
N ALA A 31 0.64 -3.15 -6.78
CA ALA A 31 1.65 -3.71 -5.90
C ALA A 31 2.17 -2.64 -4.93
N THR A 32 1.83 -2.80 -3.67
CA THR A 32 2.20 -1.91 -2.57
C THR A 32 2.51 -2.74 -1.35
N ASN A 33 3.50 -2.32 -0.55
CA ASN A 33 3.88 -3.09 0.63
C ASN A 33 3.22 -2.51 1.89
N PHE A 34 2.72 -3.38 2.76
CA PHE A 34 2.23 -3.01 4.08
C PHE A 34 3.05 -3.71 5.15
N ALA A 35 3.12 -3.13 6.34
CA ALA A 35 3.64 -3.85 7.50
C ALA A 35 2.67 -4.97 7.89
N THR A 36 3.21 -6.12 8.30
CA THR A 36 2.40 -7.20 8.88
C THR A 36 1.74 -6.75 10.17
N ASP A 37 0.65 -7.42 10.52
CA ASP A 37 -0.06 -7.14 11.76
C ASP A 37 0.86 -7.40 12.97
N VAL A 38 0.88 -6.48 13.93
CA VAL A 38 1.66 -6.59 15.16
C VAL A 38 0.73 -6.99 16.29
N ALA A 39 0.78 -8.25 16.70
CA ALA A 39 -0.02 -8.78 17.79
C ALA A 39 0.67 -8.54 19.15
N GLY A 40 0.03 -7.77 20.01
CA GLY A 40 0.41 -7.60 21.41
C GLY A 40 -0.05 -8.77 22.28
N ALA A 41 0.69 -9.02 23.35
CA ALA A 41 0.28 -9.87 24.46
C ALA A 41 -0.87 -9.25 25.26
N VAL A 42 -1.32 -9.95 26.28
CA VAL A 42 -2.33 -9.48 27.25
C VAL A 42 -1.92 -8.11 27.81
N VAL A 43 -2.84 -7.14 27.83
CA VAL A 43 -2.62 -5.88 28.55
C VAL A 43 -2.49 -6.13 30.04
N VAL A 44 -1.61 -5.41 30.72
CA VAL A 44 -1.42 -5.53 32.17
C VAL A 44 -2.14 -4.38 32.85
N ALA A 45 -2.94 -4.67 33.88
CA ALA A 45 -3.68 -3.64 34.60
C ALA A 45 -2.76 -2.51 35.08
N GLY A 46 -3.12 -1.27 34.77
CA GLY A 46 -2.29 -0.09 35.04
C GLY A 46 -2.48 1.00 34.00
N THR A 47 -1.67 2.05 34.06
CA THR A 47 -1.69 3.15 33.09
C THR A 47 -0.63 2.92 32.02
N VAL A 48 -1.07 2.86 30.76
CA VAL A 48 -0.20 3.00 29.60
C VAL A 48 0.05 4.49 29.40
N SER A 49 1.30 4.92 29.49
CA SER A 49 1.71 6.31 29.28
C SER A 49 3.04 6.35 28.53
N GLY A 50 3.20 7.32 27.62
CA GLY A 50 4.42 7.48 26.83
C GLY A 50 4.59 6.45 25.71
N LEU A 51 3.57 5.65 25.39
CA LEU A 51 3.55 4.78 24.22
C LEU A 51 3.63 5.64 22.95
N THR A 52 4.45 5.24 21.99
CA THR A 52 4.48 5.86 20.66
C THR A 52 4.25 4.83 19.57
N ILE A 53 3.48 5.21 18.56
CA ILE A 53 3.28 4.43 17.34
C ILE A 53 3.73 5.29 16.16
N ASN A 54 4.64 4.80 15.32
CA ASN A 54 5.22 5.55 14.21
C ASN A 54 5.77 6.93 14.63
N GLY A 55 6.37 6.99 15.83
CA GLY A 55 6.92 8.21 16.41
C GLY A 55 5.87 9.23 16.91
N LYS A 56 4.58 8.86 16.96
CA LYS A 56 3.50 9.69 17.51
C LYS A 56 3.10 9.19 18.88
N THR A 57 3.04 10.09 19.86
CA THR A 57 2.59 9.78 21.22
C THR A 57 1.11 9.43 21.24
N ILE A 58 0.79 8.31 21.85
CA ILE A 58 -0.56 7.86 22.16
C ILE A 58 -0.97 8.47 23.51
N GLY A 59 -2.25 8.81 23.65
CA GLY A 59 -2.78 9.35 24.90
C GLY A 59 -2.64 8.37 26.07
N ASP A 60 -2.51 8.91 27.27
CA ASP A 60 -2.46 8.11 28.48
C ASP A 60 -3.80 7.38 28.69
N VAL A 61 -3.72 6.09 29.03
CA VAL A 61 -4.92 5.28 29.23
C VAL A 61 -4.73 4.26 30.35
N THR A 62 -5.65 4.27 31.31
CA THR A 62 -5.72 3.22 32.34
C THR A 62 -6.49 2.03 31.79
N VAL A 63 -5.85 0.86 31.80
CA VAL A 63 -6.36 -0.42 31.30
C VAL A 63 -6.52 -1.43 32.43
N THR A 64 -7.44 -2.36 32.26
CA THR A 64 -7.59 -3.60 33.05
C THR A 64 -6.96 -4.78 32.29
N ALA A 65 -6.66 -5.87 32.98
CA ALA A 65 -6.09 -7.07 32.36
C ALA A 65 -7.18 -7.98 31.74
N ASP A 66 -8.06 -7.38 30.94
CA ASP A 66 -9.21 -8.04 30.32
C ASP A 66 -9.51 -7.47 28.92
N ALA A 67 -10.53 -8.03 28.26
CA ALA A 67 -10.95 -7.60 26.94
C ALA A 67 -11.39 -6.11 26.89
N ALA A 68 -11.93 -5.57 27.98
CA ALA A 68 -12.33 -4.16 28.04
C ALA A 68 -11.11 -3.24 28.12
N GLY A 69 -10.07 -3.64 28.87
CA GLY A 69 -8.79 -2.93 28.90
C GLY A 69 -8.11 -2.91 27.53
N ALA A 70 -8.09 -4.05 26.84
CA ALA A 70 -7.58 -4.14 25.48
C ALA A 70 -8.37 -3.26 24.49
N ALA A 71 -9.70 -3.31 24.55
CA ALA A 71 -10.56 -2.48 23.71
C ALA A 71 -10.37 -1.00 23.97
N LYS A 72 -10.17 -0.61 25.23
CA LYS A 72 -9.90 0.78 25.62
C LYS A 72 -8.56 1.27 25.08
N LEU A 73 -7.50 0.48 25.20
CA LEU A 73 -6.20 0.81 24.61
C LEU A 73 -6.28 0.93 23.08
N ALA A 74 -6.95 -0.02 22.43
CA ALA A 74 -7.17 0.03 20.99
C ALA A 74 -7.91 1.31 20.57
N ALA A 75 -8.95 1.70 21.31
CA ALA A 75 -9.66 2.96 21.08
C ALA A 75 -8.74 4.18 21.22
N THR A 76 -7.92 4.26 22.27
CA THR A 76 -6.97 5.36 22.47
C THR A 76 -5.90 5.42 21.36
N ILE A 77 -5.45 4.28 20.83
CA ILE A 77 -4.55 4.25 19.68
C ILE A 77 -5.28 4.75 18.42
N ASN A 78 -6.54 4.35 18.23
CA ASN A 78 -7.35 4.74 17.07
C ASN A 78 -7.71 6.23 17.04
N GLU A 79 -7.75 6.93 18.18
CA GLU A 79 -7.86 8.41 18.20
C GLU A 79 -6.72 9.09 17.44
N LYS A 80 -5.57 8.42 17.33
CA LYS A 80 -4.37 8.88 16.60
C LYS A 80 -4.16 8.13 15.28
N MET A 81 -5.13 7.37 14.79
CA MET A 81 -4.98 6.56 13.57
C MET A 81 -4.63 7.39 12.32
N GLY A 82 -5.18 8.61 12.21
CA GLY A 82 -4.91 9.51 11.09
C GLY A 82 -3.48 10.04 11.07
N GLU A 83 -2.82 10.13 12.23
CA GLU A 83 -1.43 10.59 12.35
C GLU A 83 -0.44 9.43 12.30
N THR A 84 -0.80 8.28 12.87
CA THR A 84 0.05 7.09 12.97
C THR A 84 0.02 6.24 11.70
N GLY A 85 -1.11 6.25 10.97
CA GLY A 85 -1.33 5.34 9.83
C GLY A 85 -1.58 3.88 10.26
N VAL A 86 -1.97 3.67 11.52
CA VAL A 86 -2.17 2.34 12.12
C VAL A 86 -3.56 2.27 12.75
N PHE A 87 -4.23 1.14 12.56
CA PHE A 87 -5.49 0.79 13.23
C PHE A 87 -5.23 -0.28 14.28
N ALA A 88 -5.84 -0.12 15.46
CA ALA A 88 -5.73 -1.06 16.55
C ALA A 88 -7.08 -1.77 16.80
N GLU A 89 -7.04 -3.07 17.08
CA GLU A 89 -8.20 -3.85 17.50
C GLU A 89 -7.84 -4.72 18.71
N ALA A 90 -8.80 -4.95 19.61
CA ALA A 90 -8.62 -5.93 20.67
C ALA A 90 -8.54 -7.33 20.06
N ASN A 91 -7.56 -8.13 20.47
CA ASN A 91 -7.41 -9.51 20.04
C ASN A 91 -8.08 -10.48 21.02
N GLY A 92 -8.25 -11.75 20.62
CA GLY A 92 -8.90 -12.78 21.44
C GLY A 92 -8.12 -13.18 22.70
N SER A 93 -6.93 -12.62 22.92
CA SER A 93 -6.06 -12.87 24.08
C SER A 93 -6.02 -11.67 25.04
N ASN A 94 -7.03 -10.79 25.04
CA ASN A 94 -7.03 -9.55 25.84
C ASN A 94 -5.81 -8.66 25.58
N GLY A 95 -5.25 -8.71 24.37
CA GLY A 95 -4.19 -7.82 23.89
C GLY A 95 -4.69 -6.94 22.75
N VAL A 96 -3.79 -6.18 22.14
CA VAL A 96 -4.10 -5.31 21.00
C VAL A 96 -3.33 -5.77 19.76
N THR A 97 -4.00 -5.89 18.62
CA THR A 97 -3.37 -6.10 17.32
C THR A 97 -3.34 -4.78 16.56
N LEU A 98 -2.17 -4.39 16.06
CA LEU A 98 -1.97 -3.23 15.21
C LEU A 98 -1.94 -3.65 13.75
N LYS A 99 -2.74 -2.99 12.91
CA LYS A 99 -2.82 -3.20 11.47
C LYS A 99 -2.36 -1.93 10.77
N SER A 100 -1.39 -2.04 9.86
CA SER A 100 -0.98 -0.90 9.03
C SER A 100 -2.10 -0.51 8.08
N LEU A 101 -2.39 0.78 7.96
CA LEU A 101 -3.35 1.32 7.00
C LEU A 101 -2.66 1.97 5.79
N LYS A 102 -1.35 2.20 5.87
CA LYS A 102 -0.62 3.01 4.89
C LYS A 102 0.45 2.17 4.18
N ALA A 103 0.38 2.18 2.86
CA ALA A 103 1.36 1.54 2.00
C ALA A 103 2.75 2.19 2.17
N GLY A 104 3.79 1.36 2.16
CA GLY A 104 5.20 1.74 2.23
C GLY A 104 5.64 2.30 3.58
N VAL A 105 4.81 2.17 4.63
CA VAL A 105 5.11 2.71 5.97
C VAL A 105 5.20 1.58 6.98
N ASP A 106 6.34 1.51 7.65
CA ASP A 106 6.61 0.58 8.74
C ASP A 106 5.64 0.82 9.92
N THR A 107 5.41 -0.22 10.71
CA THR A 107 4.75 -0.10 12.02
C THR A 107 5.83 -0.13 13.10
N VAL A 108 6.08 1.02 13.72
CA VAL A 108 7.06 1.19 14.79
C VAL A 108 6.34 1.35 16.11
N VAL A 109 6.51 0.38 17.00
CA VAL A 109 6.11 0.51 18.40
C VAL A 109 7.32 1.01 19.20
N GLY A 110 7.19 2.15 19.85
CA GLY A 110 8.28 2.77 20.61
C GLY A 110 7.80 3.46 21.89
N GLY A 111 8.70 4.25 22.48
CA GLY A 111 8.43 4.92 23.76
C GLY A 111 8.31 3.93 24.91
N THR A 112 7.49 4.25 25.91
CA THR A 112 7.22 3.37 27.05
C THR A 112 6.08 2.41 26.72
N VAL A 113 6.40 1.12 26.59
CA VAL A 113 5.42 0.07 26.25
C VAL A 113 4.82 -0.62 27.48
N ALA A 114 5.13 -0.15 28.68
CA ALA A 114 4.61 -0.71 29.93
C ALA A 114 3.07 -0.82 29.89
N ASN A 115 2.54 -1.92 30.42
CA ASN A 115 1.10 -2.21 30.51
C ASN A 115 0.34 -2.40 29.19
N SER A 116 0.92 -2.01 28.04
CA SER A 116 0.27 -2.07 26.73
C SER A 116 0.15 -3.47 26.13
N GLY A 117 0.95 -4.43 26.60
CA GLY A 117 1.09 -5.75 25.98
C GLY A 117 1.88 -5.75 24.66
N LEU A 118 2.22 -4.58 24.12
CA LEU A 118 3.04 -4.44 22.92
C LEU A 118 4.53 -4.56 23.26
N THR A 119 5.31 -5.07 22.31
CA THR A 119 6.78 -5.08 22.38
C THR A 119 7.33 -3.95 21.51
N GLY A 120 8.27 -3.18 22.04
CA GLY A 120 8.94 -2.14 21.27
C GLY A 120 9.76 -2.75 20.13
N ALA A 121 9.39 -2.46 18.89
CA ALA A 121 10.00 -3.02 17.68
C ALA A 121 9.58 -2.23 16.44
N THR A 122 10.36 -2.38 15.37
CA THR A 122 9.99 -1.92 14.03
C THR A 122 9.58 -3.11 13.18
N THR A 123 8.36 -3.08 12.67
CA THR A 123 7.84 -4.06 11.71
C THR A 123 7.86 -3.42 10.33
N ALA A 124 8.76 -3.89 9.48
CA ALA A 124 8.97 -3.33 8.15
C ALA A 124 7.76 -3.56 7.22
N ALA A 125 7.46 -2.60 6.36
CA ALA A 125 6.45 -2.73 5.31
C ALA A 125 6.98 -3.56 4.13
N THR A 126 7.05 -4.87 4.30
CA THR A 126 7.54 -5.80 3.27
C THR A 126 6.46 -6.66 2.66
N THR A 127 5.27 -6.76 3.25
CA THR A 127 4.19 -7.60 2.73
C THR A 127 3.57 -6.96 1.52
N ALA A 128 3.85 -7.50 0.34
CA ALA A 128 3.21 -7.07 -0.90
C ALA A 128 1.70 -7.36 -0.85
N SER A 129 0.91 -6.39 -1.30
CA SER A 129 -0.51 -6.52 -1.54
C SER A 129 -0.83 -5.86 -2.88
N GLN A 130 -1.73 -6.47 -3.62
CA GLN A 130 -2.08 -6.11 -4.98
C GLN A 130 -3.60 -6.21 -5.15
N VAL A 131 -4.12 -5.85 -6.33
CA VAL A 131 -5.57 -5.78 -6.58
C VAL A 131 -6.29 -7.09 -6.25
N ASP A 132 -5.61 -8.23 -6.45
CA ASP A 132 -6.13 -9.56 -6.14
C ASP A 132 -6.31 -9.83 -4.64
N ASP A 133 -5.54 -9.14 -3.79
CA ASP A 133 -5.55 -9.31 -2.32
C ASP A 133 -6.55 -8.36 -1.63
N VAL A 134 -7.32 -7.59 -2.38
CA VAL A 134 -8.22 -6.58 -1.83
C VAL A 134 -9.43 -7.23 -1.17
N ASP A 135 -9.56 -7.00 0.13
CA ASP A 135 -10.73 -7.34 0.93
C ASP A 135 -11.25 -6.10 1.68
N ILE A 136 -12.51 -5.74 1.45
CA ILE A 136 -13.19 -4.58 2.05
C ILE A 136 -14.12 -4.94 3.21
N SER A 137 -14.15 -6.21 3.62
CA SER A 137 -15.01 -6.71 4.70
C SER A 137 -14.66 -6.11 6.08
N THR A 138 -13.44 -5.58 6.22
CA THR A 138 -12.97 -4.93 7.44
C THR A 138 -12.58 -3.48 7.19
N PHE A 139 -12.62 -2.66 8.24
CA PHE A 139 -12.17 -1.27 8.15
C PHE A 139 -10.71 -1.15 7.68
N ALA A 140 -9.81 -1.95 8.26
CA ALA A 140 -8.41 -1.94 7.87
C ALA A 140 -8.21 -2.40 6.42
N GLY A 141 -8.95 -3.43 5.99
CA GLY A 141 -8.96 -3.90 4.60
C GLY A 141 -9.42 -2.84 3.63
N ALA A 142 -10.52 -2.14 3.92
CA ALA A 142 -11.02 -1.03 3.10
C ALA A 142 -10.00 0.12 2.97
N GLN A 143 -9.30 0.47 4.05
CA GLN A 143 -8.24 1.49 4.00
C GLN A 143 -7.04 1.05 3.16
N LYS A 144 -6.59 -0.20 3.31
CA LYS A 144 -5.52 -0.77 2.47
C LYS A 144 -5.93 -0.81 0.99
N ALA A 145 -7.19 -1.17 0.72
CA ALA A 145 -7.76 -1.21 -0.62
C ALA A 145 -7.65 0.14 -1.33
N ILE A 146 -7.86 1.26 -0.63
CA ILE A 146 -7.70 2.60 -1.21
C ILE A 146 -6.26 2.81 -1.71
N GLY A 147 -5.26 2.44 -0.90
CA GLY A 147 -3.85 2.57 -1.30
C GLY A 147 -3.46 1.67 -2.48
N ILE A 148 -3.97 0.43 -2.49
CA ILE A 148 -3.77 -0.52 -3.59
C ILE A 148 -4.42 0.01 -4.88
N MET A 149 -5.65 0.54 -4.79
CA MET A 149 -6.39 1.08 -5.93
C MET A 149 -5.75 2.33 -6.51
N ASP A 150 -5.20 3.22 -5.69
CA ASP A 150 -4.48 4.41 -6.17
C ASP A 150 -3.20 4.02 -6.95
N SER A 151 -2.44 3.06 -6.41
CA SER A 151 -1.29 2.48 -7.11
C SER A 151 -1.71 1.80 -8.43
N ALA A 152 -2.82 1.06 -8.43
CA ALA A 152 -3.34 0.40 -9.63
C ALA A 152 -3.81 1.41 -10.69
N LEU A 153 -4.53 2.47 -10.29
CA LEU A 153 -4.96 3.54 -11.18
C LEU A 153 -3.77 4.29 -11.78
N THR A 154 -2.74 4.55 -10.98
CA THR A 154 -1.49 5.14 -11.46
C THR A 154 -0.82 4.26 -12.50
N ALA A 155 -0.73 2.95 -12.25
CA ALA A 155 -0.17 1.99 -13.21
C ALA A 155 -0.98 1.94 -14.53
N VAL A 156 -2.32 1.87 -14.45
CA VAL A 156 -3.20 1.85 -15.63
C VAL A 156 -3.11 3.15 -16.42
N ASN A 157 -3.08 4.31 -15.76
CA ASN A 157 -2.94 5.60 -16.41
C ASN A 157 -1.57 5.73 -17.10
N GLY A 158 -0.51 5.19 -16.49
CA GLY A 158 0.81 5.05 -17.11
C GLY A 158 0.75 4.24 -18.41
N SER A 159 0.16 3.03 -18.35
CA SER A 159 -0.02 2.19 -19.55
C SER A 159 -0.80 2.90 -20.66
N ARG A 160 -1.86 3.64 -20.32
CA ARG A 160 -2.67 4.39 -21.30
C ARG A 160 -1.89 5.55 -21.91
N ALA A 161 -1.07 6.24 -21.13
CA ALA A 161 -0.21 7.31 -21.62
C ALA A 161 0.84 6.77 -22.60
N GLU A 162 1.48 5.64 -22.28
CA GLU A 162 2.44 4.96 -23.16
C GLU A 162 1.78 4.51 -24.47
N LEU A 163 0.62 3.87 -24.40
CA LEU A 163 -0.13 3.45 -25.59
C LEU A 163 -0.59 4.65 -26.44
N GLY A 164 -0.96 5.77 -25.82
CA GLY A 164 -1.28 7.01 -26.53
C GLY A 164 -0.07 7.60 -27.25
N ALA A 165 1.10 7.62 -26.59
CA ALA A 165 2.36 8.07 -27.20
C ALA A 165 2.75 7.19 -28.39
N ILE A 166 2.61 5.87 -28.25
CA ILE A 166 2.85 4.90 -29.33
C ILE A 166 1.91 5.17 -30.51
N GLN A 167 0.60 5.37 -30.28
CA GLN A 167 -0.37 5.68 -31.34
C GLN A 167 -0.01 6.97 -32.09
N ASN A 168 0.38 8.03 -31.38
CA ASN A 168 0.81 9.28 -32.01
C ASN A 168 2.06 9.08 -32.87
N ARG A 169 3.02 8.26 -32.42
CA ARG A 169 4.20 7.89 -33.21
C ARG A 169 3.83 7.10 -34.47
N PHE A 170 2.96 6.09 -34.36
CA PHE A 170 2.49 5.34 -35.53
C PHE A 170 1.76 6.23 -36.53
N SER A 171 0.85 7.10 -36.07
CA SER A 171 0.11 8.04 -36.94
C SER A 171 1.06 9.00 -37.67
N SER A 172 2.04 9.57 -36.96
CA SER A 172 3.03 10.47 -37.56
C SER A 172 3.90 9.76 -38.60
N VAL A 173 4.33 8.52 -38.33
CA VAL A 173 5.12 7.74 -39.31
C VAL A 173 4.28 7.33 -40.50
N ILE A 174 3.04 6.88 -40.32
CA ILE A 174 2.12 6.53 -41.43
C ILE A 174 1.86 7.75 -42.31
N SER A 175 1.58 8.92 -41.71
CA SER A 175 1.37 10.15 -42.47
C SER A 175 2.60 10.52 -43.30
N ASN A 176 3.80 10.41 -42.72
CA ASN A 176 5.04 10.69 -43.43
C ASN A 176 5.33 9.67 -44.54
N LEU A 177 4.97 8.40 -44.33
CA LEU A 177 5.12 7.33 -45.31
C LEU A 177 4.16 7.49 -46.49
N ASN A 178 2.91 7.92 -46.24
CA ASN A 178 1.93 8.18 -47.30
C ASN A 178 2.40 9.34 -48.18
N THR A 179 2.85 10.46 -47.58
CA THR A 179 3.44 11.58 -48.33
C THR A 179 4.69 11.17 -49.12
N THR A 180 5.52 10.28 -48.58
CA THR A 180 6.71 9.76 -49.30
C THR A 180 6.35 8.74 -50.38
N SER A 181 5.23 8.04 -50.26
CA SER A 181 4.72 7.11 -51.29
C SER A 181 3.94 7.83 -52.40
N GLU A 182 3.46 9.05 -52.13
CA GLU A 182 2.71 9.90 -53.06
C GLU A 182 3.63 10.84 -53.86
N ASN A 183 4.88 11.06 -53.41
CA ASN A 183 5.95 11.75 -54.14
C ASN A 183 6.88 10.77 -54.84
#